data_AF-A0A8H6BYC6-F1
#
_entry.id   AF-A0A8H6BYC6-F1
#
_cell.length_a   1.000
_cell.length_b   1.000
_cell.length_c   1.000
_cell.angle_alpha   90.00
_cell.angle_beta   90.00
_cell.angle_gamma   90.00
#
_symmetry.space_group_name_H-M   'P 1'
#
loop_
_entity.id
_entity.type
_entity.pdbx_description
1 polymer ?
#
loop_
_entity_poly.entity_id
_entity_poly.type
_entity_poly.pdbx_seq_one_letter_code
_entity_poly.pdbx_strand_id
1 'polypeptide(L)'
;MVGCNLLPPQTIKNYMEFPENLEKLNLTHCYLSTLFYFKFPNSLVELALSGNAIQDLTSYNDVNKNWTDLVNLQDLDLYSNRIDTFNNGWPLFNDMFNKQLQLVDLRLNVCSIEKIAEELNLPPQMKVLDLSNNSLTGPFYLSRSLKHLYVLNLAENSIDDIKIIHEDDDPCRLYLLNLSYNPTDVASKMCLTRVYENSHLYYYNYCLGIRDFAICKPTMIDTELLLTYKSNMVQVDNYNDIKTSELDNNKVVQVISTSSYIFSDEIVDNIFNQQSKPAKSSTKYIEVSYEDAISVSQSQIWARFKNCIPNHSQNRATYKQGWSIDLGSGGNARLDFSNFLGGIGPAFKNELVGSFGIGGSLTCEINAGNHLQIAVLVKSFTVDKVKQREVKFTKFGLKNSKKKGWTFFPKFVLFDKKSLEIACITDPKFLDCS
;
A
#
# COMPACT_ATOMS: atom_id res chain seq x y z
N MET A 1 0.72 -31.67 10.11
CA MET A 1 1.33 -30.66 10.98
C MET A 1 2.27 -31.37 11.93
N VAL A 2 3.57 -31.13 11.80
CA VAL A 2 4.54 -31.50 12.83
C VAL A 2 4.82 -30.20 13.57
N GLY A 3 4.15 -29.98 14.70
CA GLY A 3 4.46 -28.84 15.55
C GLY A 3 5.86 -28.98 16.12
N CYS A 4 6.54 -27.86 16.40
CA CYS A 4 7.81 -27.91 17.11
C CYS A 4 7.51 -28.36 18.53
N ASN A 5 7.81 -29.62 18.86
CA ASN A 5 7.64 -30.13 20.20
C ASN A 5 8.86 -29.72 21.04
N LEU A 6 8.99 -28.41 21.27
CA LEU A 6 10.09 -27.82 22.02
C LEU A 6 9.82 -27.99 23.51
N LEU A 7 10.50 -28.95 24.13
CA LEU A 7 10.50 -29.08 25.57
C LEU A 7 11.32 -27.94 26.21
N PRO A 8 10.95 -27.48 27.43
CA PRO A 8 11.75 -26.53 28.17
C PRO A 8 13.20 -27.01 28.27
N PRO A 9 14.19 -26.14 27.99
CA PRO A 9 15.59 -26.53 28.03
C PRO A 9 15.99 -26.94 29.45
N GLN A 10 16.51 -28.15 29.60
CA GLN A 10 17.17 -28.62 30.84
C GLN A 10 18.66 -28.20 30.84
N THR A 11 18.95 -26.95 30.46
CA THR A 11 20.32 -26.43 30.36
C THR A 11 20.69 -25.65 31.62
N ILE A 12 21.99 -25.52 31.91
CA ILE A 12 22.50 -24.70 33.03
C ILE A 12 22.02 -23.24 32.92
N LYS A 13 21.83 -22.75 31.69
CA LYS A 13 21.34 -21.39 31.39
C LYS A 13 19.82 -21.24 31.52
N ASN A 14 19.05 -22.34 31.56
CA ASN A 14 17.57 -22.36 31.53
C ASN A 14 16.92 -21.73 30.28
N TYR A 15 17.69 -21.47 29.22
CA TYR A 15 17.20 -21.00 27.92
C TYR A 15 17.97 -21.64 26.76
N MET A 16 17.36 -21.62 25.58
CA MET A 16 17.89 -22.04 24.30
C MET A 16 18.49 -20.85 23.56
N GLU A 17 19.73 -20.99 23.08
CA GLU A 17 20.42 -20.00 22.25
C GLU A 17 20.37 -20.44 20.79
N PHE A 18 20.27 -19.46 19.89
CA PHE A 18 20.34 -19.66 18.44
C PHE A 18 21.70 -19.16 17.91
N PRO A 19 22.11 -19.58 16.69
CA PRO A 19 23.33 -19.05 16.07
C PRO A 19 23.34 -17.52 16.03
N GLU A 20 24.47 -16.90 16.35
CA GLU A 20 24.57 -15.43 16.48
C GLU A 20 24.28 -14.67 15.18
N ASN A 21 24.40 -15.33 14.01
CA ASN A 21 24.13 -14.74 12.69
C ASN A 21 22.75 -15.11 12.13
N LEU A 22 21.84 -15.66 12.95
CA LEU A 22 20.52 -16.05 12.49
C LEU A 22 19.62 -14.82 12.26
N GLU A 23 19.32 -14.54 11.00
CA GLU A 23 18.47 -13.40 10.61
C GLU A 23 16.96 -13.72 10.62
N LYS A 24 16.58 -14.99 10.44
CA LYS A 24 15.18 -15.40 10.31
C LYS A 24 14.89 -16.61 11.19
N LEU A 25 13.86 -16.53 12.01
CA LEU A 25 13.46 -17.60 12.90
C LEU A 25 11.95 -17.84 12.82
N ASN A 26 11.59 -19.08 12.48
CA ASN A 26 10.20 -19.51 12.43
C ASN A 26 9.91 -20.49 13.57
N LEU A 27 9.10 -20.05 14.52
CA LEU A 27 8.58 -20.80 15.67
C LEU A 27 7.05 -20.88 15.63
N THR A 28 6.49 -21.00 14.42
CA THR A 28 5.06 -21.08 14.17
C THR A 28 4.50 -22.46 14.58
N HIS A 29 3.34 -22.49 15.26
CA HIS A 29 2.67 -23.71 15.73
C HIS A 29 3.58 -24.61 16.60
N CYS A 30 4.38 -24.01 17.48
CA CYS A 30 5.26 -24.72 18.41
C CYS A 30 4.64 -24.88 19.83
N TYR A 31 3.35 -24.58 20.02
CA TYR A 31 2.64 -24.63 21.30
C TYR A 31 3.27 -23.78 22.43
N LEU A 32 3.93 -22.68 22.08
CA LEU A 32 4.60 -21.82 23.05
C LEU A 32 3.58 -21.01 23.85
N SER A 33 3.60 -21.12 25.18
CA SER A 33 2.85 -20.21 26.07
C SER A 33 3.70 -19.06 26.59
N THR A 34 5.03 -19.17 26.49
CA THR A 34 6.00 -18.18 26.97
C THR A 34 7.25 -18.17 26.10
N LEU A 35 7.93 -17.03 26.05
CA LEU A 35 9.21 -16.84 25.39
C LEU A 35 10.41 -16.94 26.35
N PHE A 36 10.15 -17.18 27.65
CA PHE A 36 11.17 -17.22 28.69
C PHE A 36 12.32 -18.20 28.40
N TYR A 37 12.05 -19.26 27.65
CA TYR A 37 13.03 -20.31 27.36
C TYR A 37 13.93 -20.03 26.15
N PHE A 38 13.83 -18.86 25.53
CA PHE A 38 14.61 -18.52 24.34
C PHE A 38 15.50 -17.31 24.61
N LYS A 39 16.69 -17.29 24.02
CA LYS A 39 17.50 -16.09 23.84
C LYS A 39 17.70 -15.87 22.35
N PHE A 40 16.97 -14.90 21.80
CA PHE A 40 17.04 -14.57 20.39
C PHE A 40 18.35 -13.80 20.09
N PRO A 41 19.00 -14.06 18.95
CA PRO A 41 20.22 -13.36 18.56
C PRO A 41 19.87 -11.94 18.08
N ASN A 42 20.76 -10.99 18.32
CA ASN A 42 20.56 -9.58 17.92
C ASN A 42 20.59 -9.36 16.40
N SER A 43 21.07 -10.33 15.61
CA SER A 43 21.02 -10.33 14.15
C SER A 43 19.64 -10.61 13.58
N LEU A 44 18.67 -11.01 14.42
CA LEU A 44 17.34 -11.40 13.98
C LEU A 44 16.59 -10.21 13.34
N VAL A 45 16.11 -10.43 12.12
CA VAL A 45 15.33 -9.48 11.30
C VAL A 45 13.87 -9.90 11.24
N GLU A 46 13.58 -11.21 11.14
CA GLU A 46 12.22 -11.75 11.04
C GLU A 46 11.99 -12.81 12.11
N LEU A 47 10.94 -12.63 12.91
CA LEU A 47 10.51 -13.56 13.95
C LEU A 47 9.05 -13.96 13.77
N ALA A 48 8.81 -15.21 13.37
CA ALA A 48 7.47 -15.76 13.24
C ALA A 48 7.12 -16.61 14.47
N LEU A 49 6.13 -16.17 15.24
CA LEU A 49 5.62 -16.78 16.46
C LEU A 49 4.12 -17.14 16.34
N SER A 50 3.64 -17.30 15.11
CA SER A 50 2.22 -17.48 14.84
C SER A 50 1.66 -18.83 15.30
N GLY A 51 0.38 -18.90 15.65
CA GLY A 51 -0.29 -20.16 16.01
C GLY A 51 0.20 -20.78 17.32
N ASN A 52 0.59 -19.95 18.29
CA ASN A 52 1.05 -20.36 19.61
C ASN A 52 -0.01 -20.03 20.69
N ALA A 53 0.37 -20.10 21.96
CA ALA A 53 -0.47 -19.79 23.12
C ALA A 53 0.11 -18.62 23.94
N ILE A 54 0.88 -17.73 23.31
CA ILE A 54 1.53 -16.60 23.98
C ILE A 54 0.44 -15.61 24.38
N GLN A 55 0.41 -15.23 25.65
CA GLN A 55 -0.51 -14.21 26.17
C GLN A 55 0.22 -12.89 26.43
N ASP A 56 1.52 -12.95 26.76
CA ASP A 56 2.29 -11.79 27.18
C ASP A 56 3.74 -11.85 26.70
N LEU A 57 4.18 -10.76 26.05
CA LEU A 57 5.55 -10.58 25.58
C LEU A 57 6.51 -10.13 26.67
N THR A 58 6.03 -9.59 27.81
CA THR A 58 6.94 -9.14 28.88
C THR A 58 7.73 -10.30 29.49
N SER A 59 7.21 -11.53 29.38
CA SER A 59 7.88 -12.76 29.82
C SER A 59 9.23 -13.06 29.16
N TYR A 60 9.53 -12.43 28.01
CA TYR A 60 10.85 -12.55 27.38
C TYR A 60 11.92 -11.75 28.14
N ASN A 61 11.56 -10.63 28.76
CA ASN A 61 12.53 -9.73 29.39
C ASN A 61 13.02 -10.28 30.73
N ASP A 62 14.35 -10.43 30.86
CA ASP A 62 15.04 -10.67 32.12
C ASP A 62 16.44 -10.04 32.11
N VAL A 63 17.30 -10.41 33.06
CA VAL A 63 18.67 -9.88 33.20
C VAL A 63 19.62 -10.26 32.05
N ASN A 64 19.29 -11.28 31.25
CA ASN A 64 20.11 -11.87 30.19
C ASN A 64 19.55 -11.68 28.78
N LYS A 65 18.26 -11.35 28.66
CA LYS A 65 17.55 -11.20 27.38
C LYS A 65 16.52 -10.08 27.48
N ASN A 66 16.49 -9.21 26.48
CA ASN A 66 15.50 -8.13 26.40
C ASN A 66 15.06 -7.91 24.95
N TRP A 67 13.77 -7.59 24.75
CA TRP A 67 13.26 -7.16 23.45
C TRP A 67 14.06 -5.99 22.86
N THR A 68 14.60 -5.12 23.71
CA THR A 68 15.42 -3.98 23.29
C THR A 68 16.75 -4.38 22.65
N ASP A 69 17.21 -5.61 22.87
CA ASP A 69 18.45 -6.12 22.29
C ASP A 69 18.25 -6.55 20.82
N LEU A 70 17.00 -6.75 20.40
CA LEU A 70 16.61 -7.16 19.04
C LEU A 70 16.48 -5.94 18.12
N VAL A 71 17.51 -5.09 18.10
CA VAL A 71 17.51 -3.81 17.39
C VAL A 71 17.30 -3.95 15.88
N ASN A 72 17.68 -5.10 15.29
CA ASN A 72 17.55 -5.37 13.86
C ASN A 72 16.20 -5.96 13.46
N LEU A 73 15.33 -6.29 14.43
CA LEU A 73 14.05 -6.93 14.16
C LEU A 73 13.14 -5.96 13.39
N GLN A 74 12.69 -6.39 12.22
CA GLN A 74 11.82 -5.62 11.32
C GLN A 74 10.42 -6.21 11.23
N ASP A 75 10.30 -7.54 11.27
CA ASP A 75 9.02 -8.23 11.13
C ASP A 75 8.75 -9.15 12.33
N LEU A 76 7.65 -8.90 13.03
CA LEU A 76 7.19 -9.71 14.15
C LEU A 76 5.77 -10.23 13.89
N ASP A 77 5.66 -11.53 13.66
CA ASP A 77 4.37 -12.18 13.43
C ASP A 77 3.89 -12.93 14.68
N LEU A 78 2.84 -12.41 15.30
CA LEU A 78 2.17 -12.97 16.47
C LEU A 78 0.75 -13.44 16.14
N TYR A 79 0.41 -13.63 14.87
CA TYR A 79 -0.89 -14.15 14.42
C TYR A 79 -1.36 -15.35 15.25
N SER A 80 -2.65 -15.41 15.58
CA SER A 80 -3.24 -16.58 16.25
C SER A 80 -2.55 -16.94 17.58
N ASN A 81 -2.48 -15.96 18.49
CA ASN A 81 -2.00 -16.13 19.87
C ASN A 81 -3.11 -15.79 20.88
N ARG A 82 -2.81 -15.79 22.18
CA ARG A 82 -3.76 -15.52 23.28
C ARG A 82 -3.58 -14.13 23.89
N ILE A 83 -3.00 -13.21 23.13
CA ILE A 83 -2.76 -11.83 23.58
C ILE A 83 -4.10 -11.13 23.74
N ASP A 84 -4.40 -10.66 24.95
CA ASP A 84 -5.67 -10.01 25.30
C ASP A 84 -5.52 -8.50 25.62
N THR A 85 -4.29 -8.04 25.79
CA THR A 85 -3.96 -6.66 26.12
C THR A 85 -2.94 -6.09 25.15
N PHE A 86 -3.16 -4.85 24.72
CA PHE A 86 -2.24 -4.09 23.89
C PHE A 86 -1.93 -2.76 24.60
N ASN A 87 -0.87 -2.75 25.42
CA ASN A 87 -0.58 -1.66 26.35
C ASN A 87 0.90 -1.23 26.35
N ASN A 88 1.19 -0.08 26.95
CA ASN A 88 2.54 0.52 27.04
C ASN A 88 3.51 -0.20 28.02
N GLY A 89 3.03 -1.22 28.73
CA GLY A 89 3.87 -2.11 29.55
C GLY A 89 4.72 -3.04 28.69
N TRP A 90 4.39 -3.19 27.40
CA TRP A 90 5.23 -3.92 26.47
C TRP A 90 6.47 -3.09 26.11
N PRO A 91 7.69 -3.68 26.20
CA PRO A 91 8.93 -2.99 25.84
C PRO A 91 8.93 -2.44 24.41
N LEU A 92 8.20 -3.11 23.51
CA LEU A 92 8.01 -2.68 22.12
C LEU A 92 7.23 -1.37 22.00
N PHE A 93 6.38 -1.04 22.97
CA PHE A 93 5.46 0.10 22.92
C PHE A 93 5.79 1.20 23.94
N ASN A 94 7.06 1.26 24.34
CA ASN A 94 7.56 2.18 25.35
C ASN A 94 8.58 3.16 24.74
N ASP A 95 8.30 4.45 24.84
CA ASP A 95 9.08 5.54 24.23
C ASP A 95 10.54 5.64 24.71
N MET A 96 10.85 5.08 25.89
CA MET A 96 12.22 5.03 26.40
C MET A 96 13.09 4.02 25.64
N PHE A 97 12.46 3.03 25.01
CA PHE A 97 13.13 1.82 24.53
C PHE A 97 12.90 1.55 23.04
N ASN A 98 11.75 1.97 22.50
CA ASN A 98 11.33 1.66 21.13
C ASN A 98 12.12 2.43 20.05
N LYS A 99 12.84 3.52 20.40
CA LYS A 99 13.50 4.42 19.44
C LYS A 99 14.61 3.76 18.62
N GLN A 100 15.25 2.74 19.19
CA GLN A 100 16.33 2.00 18.53
C GLN A 100 15.84 0.80 17.72
N LEU A 101 14.57 0.40 17.90
CA LEU A 101 13.99 -0.73 17.19
C LEU A 101 13.75 -0.38 15.72
N GLN A 102 14.08 -1.31 14.82
CA GLN A 102 13.79 -1.20 13.40
C GLN A 102 12.45 -1.85 13.01
N LEU A 103 11.55 -2.10 13.97
CA LEU A 103 10.30 -2.83 13.73
C LEU A 103 9.40 -2.08 12.73
N VAL A 104 9.05 -2.75 11.63
CA VAL A 104 8.27 -2.21 10.50
C VAL A 104 6.87 -2.83 10.44
N ASP A 105 6.77 -4.16 10.54
CA ASP A 105 5.52 -4.94 10.44
C ASP A 105 5.28 -5.68 11.74
N LEU A 106 4.11 -5.44 12.34
CA LEU A 106 3.63 -6.15 13.51
C LEU A 106 2.24 -6.74 13.23
N ARG A 107 2.15 -8.06 13.33
CA ARG A 107 0.89 -8.78 13.16
C ARG A 107 0.40 -9.34 14.47
N LEU A 108 -0.79 -8.92 14.87
CA LEU A 108 -1.50 -9.31 16.09
C LEU A 108 -2.93 -9.73 15.77
N ASN A 109 -3.18 -10.17 14.53
CA ASN A 109 -4.49 -10.60 14.10
C ASN A 109 -4.86 -11.99 14.64
N VAL A 110 -6.15 -12.24 14.82
CA VAL A 110 -6.66 -13.48 15.45
C VAL A 110 -6.07 -13.65 16.86
N CYS A 111 -6.04 -12.59 17.65
CA CYS A 111 -5.71 -12.67 19.07
C CYS A 111 -7.01 -12.53 19.90
N SER A 112 -6.95 -11.97 21.11
CA SER A 112 -8.12 -11.71 21.96
C SER A 112 -8.11 -10.29 22.49
N ILE A 113 -7.50 -9.34 21.76
CA ILE A 113 -7.29 -7.97 22.21
C ILE A 113 -8.64 -7.26 22.32
N GLU A 114 -9.00 -6.83 23.53
CA GLU A 114 -10.27 -6.12 23.76
C GLU A 114 -10.13 -4.61 23.72
N LYS A 115 -8.96 -4.08 24.10
CA LYS A 115 -8.67 -2.65 24.18
C LYS A 115 -7.21 -2.35 23.85
N ILE A 116 -7.01 -1.16 23.27
CA ILE A 116 -5.72 -0.53 23.01
C ILE A 116 -5.53 0.54 24.08
N ALA A 117 -4.36 0.57 24.73
CA ALA A 117 -4.06 1.65 25.68
C ALA A 117 -4.02 3.02 24.97
N GLU A 118 -4.59 4.05 25.61
CA GLU A 118 -4.66 5.41 25.06
C GLU A 118 -3.26 6.00 24.78
N GLU A 119 -2.31 5.75 25.68
CA GLU A 119 -0.92 6.22 25.61
C GLU A 119 0.04 5.15 25.07
N LEU A 120 -0.24 4.67 23.85
CA LEU A 120 0.64 3.71 23.18
C LEU A 120 1.75 4.44 22.44
N ASN A 121 2.99 3.98 22.55
CA ASN A 121 4.12 4.56 21.83
C ASN A 121 4.70 3.53 20.86
N LEU A 122 4.28 3.56 19.60
CA LEU A 122 4.79 2.62 18.61
C LEU A 122 6.22 2.96 18.17
N PRO A 123 7.03 1.96 17.80
CA PRO A 123 8.34 2.19 17.20
C PRO A 123 8.26 3.17 16.00
N PRO A 124 9.22 4.09 15.86
CA PRO A 124 9.14 5.17 14.88
C PRO A 124 9.22 4.71 13.42
N GLN A 125 9.80 3.52 13.18
CA GLN A 125 9.89 2.92 11.85
C GLN A 125 8.68 2.03 11.49
N MET A 126 7.76 1.83 12.44
CA MET A 126 6.60 0.97 12.22
C MET A 126 5.69 1.56 11.15
N LYS A 127 5.29 0.74 10.19
CA LYS A 127 4.43 1.13 9.06
C LYS A 127 3.16 0.29 8.98
N VAL A 128 3.22 -0.96 9.43
CA VAL A 128 2.13 -1.92 9.32
C VAL A 128 1.77 -2.43 10.70
N LEU A 129 0.49 -2.29 11.04
CA LEU A 129 -0.09 -2.87 12.25
C LEU A 129 -1.36 -3.62 11.88
N ASP A 130 -1.35 -4.94 12.07
CA ASP A 130 -2.53 -5.77 11.87
C ASP A 130 -3.15 -6.19 13.21
N LEU A 131 -4.34 -5.68 13.48
CA LEU A 131 -5.17 -5.97 14.65
C LEU A 131 -6.51 -6.58 14.23
N SER A 132 -6.61 -7.14 13.03
CA SER A 132 -7.85 -7.74 12.54
C SER A 132 -8.24 -8.99 13.32
N ASN A 133 -9.53 -9.30 13.35
CA ASN A 133 -10.07 -10.48 14.04
C ASN A 133 -9.62 -10.52 15.51
N ASN A 134 -9.99 -9.47 16.23
CA ASN A 134 -9.79 -9.33 17.67
C ASN A 134 -11.14 -9.01 18.33
N SER A 135 -11.12 -8.70 19.62
CA SER A 135 -12.31 -8.37 20.41
C SER A 135 -12.45 -6.87 20.65
N LEU A 136 -11.86 -6.02 19.80
CA LEU A 136 -11.92 -4.56 19.99
C LEU A 136 -13.39 -4.10 19.92
N THR A 137 -13.84 -3.37 20.94
CA THR A 137 -15.24 -2.93 21.06
C THR A 137 -15.32 -1.42 21.36
N GLY A 138 -16.48 -0.83 21.06
CA GLY A 138 -16.75 0.58 21.35
C GLY A 138 -16.05 1.54 20.39
N PRO A 139 -15.91 2.83 20.77
CA PRO A 139 -15.27 3.83 19.93
C PRO A 139 -13.76 3.58 19.87
N PHE A 140 -13.22 3.50 18.67
CA PHE A 140 -11.79 3.42 18.43
C PHE A 140 -11.20 4.82 18.25
N TYR A 141 -10.15 5.14 19.00
CA TYR A 141 -9.49 6.43 18.95
C TYR A 141 -8.22 6.35 18.12
N LEU A 142 -8.19 7.06 16.98
CA LEU A 142 -6.98 7.24 16.19
C LEU A 142 -6.11 8.32 16.87
N SER A 143 -5.26 7.88 17.80
CA SER A 143 -4.34 8.72 18.55
C SER A 143 -3.11 9.13 17.74
N ARG A 144 -2.33 10.09 18.26
CA ARG A 144 -1.09 10.60 17.65
C ARG A 144 -0.13 9.49 17.23
N SER A 145 0.08 8.50 18.09
CA SER A 145 1.07 7.43 17.88
C SER A 145 0.71 6.45 16.77
N LEU A 146 -0.52 6.51 16.24
CA LEU A 146 -0.94 5.71 15.09
C LEU A 146 -0.83 6.50 13.77
N LYS A 147 -0.63 7.83 13.83
CA LYS A 147 -0.64 8.70 12.65
C LYS A 147 0.54 8.47 11.71
N HIS A 148 1.67 7.93 12.16
CA HIS A 148 2.81 7.64 11.26
C HIS A 148 2.69 6.31 10.51
N LEU A 149 1.77 5.43 10.92
CA LEU A 149 1.51 4.15 10.25
C LEU A 149 1.04 4.38 8.81
N TYR A 150 1.33 3.42 7.94
CA TYR A 150 0.86 3.41 6.55
C TYR A 150 -0.34 2.47 6.39
N VAL A 151 -0.34 1.37 7.15
CA VAL A 151 -1.36 0.34 7.12
C VAL A 151 -1.82 0.04 8.54
N LEU A 152 -3.11 0.20 8.78
CA LEU A 152 -3.79 -0.19 10.00
C LEU A 152 -4.97 -1.09 9.64
N ASN A 153 -4.89 -2.36 10.03
CA ASN A 153 -5.96 -3.33 9.79
C ASN A 153 -6.73 -3.59 11.10
N LEU A 154 -8.00 -3.19 11.11
CA LEU A 154 -8.95 -3.33 12.23
C LEU A 154 -10.17 -4.17 11.83
N ALA A 155 -10.08 -4.93 10.72
CA ALA A 155 -11.18 -5.74 10.24
C ALA A 155 -11.63 -6.79 11.28
N GLU A 156 -12.87 -7.28 11.16
CA GLU A 156 -13.39 -8.37 12.00
C GLU A 156 -13.27 -8.07 13.51
N ASN A 157 -13.61 -6.85 13.91
CA ASN A 157 -13.72 -6.47 15.32
C ASN A 157 -15.19 -6.09 15.64
N SER A 158 -15.42 -5.51 16.80
CA SER A 158 -16.72 -5.00 17.25
C SER A 158 -16.70 -3.48 17.53
N ILE A 159 -15.89 -2.73 16.78
CA ILE A 159 -15.78 -1.27 16.87
C ILE A 159 -17.12 -0.66 16.44
N ASP A 160 -17.63 0.35 17.17
CA ASP A 160 -18.93 0.99 16.90
C ASP A 160 -18.85 2.48 16.48
N ASP A 161 -17.69 3.11 16.69
CA ASP A 161 -17.38 4.46 16.21
C ASP A 161 -15.87 4.64 15.99
N ILE A 162 -15.46 5.65 15.19
CA ILE A 162 -14.05 6.04 15.04
C ILE A 162 -13.92 7.52 15.38
N LYS A 163 -12.98 7.84 16.29
CA LYS A 163 -12.68 9.20 16.72
C LYS A 163 -11.24 9.55 16.39
N ILE A 164 -11.04 10.61 15.62
CA ILE A 164 -9.72 11.13 15.30
C ILE A 164 -9.34 12.15 16.37
N ILE A 165 -8.19 11.94 17.02
CA ILE A 165 -7.68 12.86 18.02
C ILE A 165 -6.80 13.91 17.34
N HIS A 166 -7.27 15.17 17.37
CA HIS A 166 -6.57 16.33 16.82
C HIS A 166 -5.76 17.04 17.92
N GLU A 167 -4.69 16.40 18.39
CA GLU A 167 -3.80 16.96 19.43
C GLU A 167 -2.62 17.75 18.86
N ASP A 168 -2.35 17.64 17.55
CA ASP A 168 -1.19 18.23 16.88
C ASP A 168 -1.41 18.41 15.37
N ASP A 169 -0.49 19.19 14.76
CA ASP A 169 -0.41 19.43 13.31
C ASP A 169 0.29 18.29 12.54
N ASP A 170 0.64 17.18 13.21
CA ASP A 170 1.35 16.07 12.58
C ASP A 170 0.44 15.37 11.54
N PRO A 171 0.87 15.25 10.27
CA PRO A 171 0.04 14.70 9.22
C PRO A 171 -0.18 13.20 9.42
N CYS A 172 -1.43 12.76 9.27
CA CYS A 172 -1.76 11.34 9.21
C CYS A 172 -1.22 10.73 7.91
N ARG A 173 -0.40 9.67 8.03
CA ARG A 173 0.26 8.95 6.93
C ARG A 173 -0.44 7.64 6.55
N LEU A 174 -1.55 7.33 7.22
CA LEU A 174 -2.32 6.13 6.94
C LEU A 174 -2.80 6.15 5.49
N TYR A 175 -2.29 5.20 4.71
CA TYR A 175 -2.71 4.95 3.35
C TYR A 175 -3.84 3.92 3.29
N LEU A 176 -3.85 2.95 4.22
CA LEU A 176 -4.87 1.92 4.33
C LEU A 176 -5.37 1.80 5.77
N LEU A 177 -6.66 2.04 5.95
CA LEU A 177 -7.41 1.75 7.17
C LEU A 177 -8.48 0.72 6.83
N ASN A 178 -8.33 -0.52 7.28
CA ASN A 178 -9.30 -1.58 7.03
C ASN A 178 -10.25 -1.74 8.22
N LEU A 179 -11.54 -1.51 8.00
CA LEU A 179 -12.60 -1.62 9.01
C LEU A 179 -13.64 -2.68 8.64
N SER A 180 -13.38 -3.51 7.61
CA SER A 180 -14.36 -4.49 7.13
C SER A 180 -14.83 -5.41 8.25
N TYR A 181 -16.11 -5.81 8.25
CA TYR A 181 -16.68 -6.71 9.25
C TYR A 181 -16.67 -6.16 10.70
N ASN A 182 -16.76 -4.83 10.87
CA ASN A 182 -17.20 -4.20 12.13
C ASN A 182 -18.70 -3.84 12.06
N PRO A 183 -19.37 -3.61 13.21
CA PRO A 183 -20.73 -3.07 13.29
C PRO A 183 -20.98 -1.88 12.35
N THR A 184 -22.11 -1.91 11.65
CA THR A 184 -22.41 -1.09 10.46
C THR A 184 -22.50 0.42 10.70
N ASP A 185 -22.54 0.89 11.96
CA ASP A 185 -22.68 2.33 12.28
C ASP A 185 -21.33 3.09 12.29
N VAL A 186 -20.19 2.38 12.30
CA VAL A 186 -18.84 2.97 12.14
C VAL A 186 -18.62 3.45 10.71
N ALA A 187 -18.94 2.59 9.75
CA ALA A 187 -18.67 2.83 8.33
C ALA A 187 -19.55 3.98 7.77
N SER A 188 -20.75 4.17 8.34
CA SER A 188 -21.70 5.23 7.96
C SER A 188 -21.29 6.62 8.50
N LYS A 189 -20.79 6.73 9.75
CA LYS A 189 -20.35 8.01 10.33
C LYS A 189 -19.04 8.56 9.74
N MET A 190 -18.15 7.68 9.29
CA MET A 190 -16.88 8.08 8.65
C MET A 190 -17.01 8.50 7.17
N CYS A 191 -17.97 7.97 6.37
CA CYS A 191 -18.24 8.54 5.02
C CYS A 191 -18.88 9.95 5.14
N LEU A 192 -19.47 10.33 6.29
CA LEU A 192 -20.17 11.61 6.51
C LEU A 192 -19.28 12.69 7.15
N THR A 193 -18.37 12.33 8.06
CA THR A 193 -17.46 13.30 8.69
C THR A 193 -16.28 13.52 7.77
N ARG A 194 -16.45 14.51 6.88
CA ARG A 194 -15.35 15.04 6.07
C ARG A 194 -14.15 15.29 6.98
N VAL A 195 -13.05 14.57 6.73
CA VAL A 195 -11.69 15.02 7.05
C VAL A 195 -11.46 16.26 6.20
N TYR A 196 -11.99 17.38 6.69
CA TYR A 196 -11.63 18.68 6.20
C TYR A 196 -10.15 18.87 6.53
N GLU A 197 -9.45 19.42 5.56
CA GLU A 197 -8.14 20.04 5.75
C GLU A 197 -6.98 19.04 5.92
N ASN A 198 -6.43 18.65 4.76
CA ASN A 198 -5.01 18.30 4.54
C ASN A 198 -4.50 16.86 4.77
N SER A 199 -5.33 15.82 4.78
CA SER A 199 -4.82 14.43 4.72
C SER A 199 -5.51 13.56 3.66
N HIS A 200 -4.69 12.98 2.78
CA HIS A 200 -5.11 12.07 1.70
C HIS A 200 -5.26 10.64 2.24
N LEU A 201 -6.41 10.32 2.82
CA LEU A 201 -6.79 8.96 3.25
C LEU A 201 -7.77 8.31 2.26
N TYR A 202 -7.56 7.04 1.91
CA TYR A 202 -8.51 6.21 1.14
C TYR A 202 -9.05 5.06 2.03
N TYR A 203 -10.37 4.84 1.97
CA TYR A 203 -11.08 3.77 2.70
C TYR A 203 -11.41 2.59 1.79
N TYR A 204 -11.45 1.37 2.36
CA TYR A 204 -11.93 0.17 1.67
C TYR A 204 -12.94 -0.59 2.52
N ASN A 205 -13.99 -1.11 1.89
CA ASN A 205 -15.03 -1.92 2.52
C ASN A 205 -15.61 -2.92 1.50
N TYR A 206 -15.34 -4.21 1.67
CA TYR A 206 -15.91 -5.28 0.86
C TYR A 206 -17.29 -5.69 1.36
N CYS A 207 -18.28 -4.80 1.21
CA CYS A 207 -19.66 -5.06 1.61
C CYS A 207 -20.32 -6.14 0.72
N LEU A 208 -20.14 -7.41 1.08
CA LEU A 208 -20.97 -8.50 0.59
C LEU A 208 -22.23 -8.59 1.45
N GLY A 209 -23.33 -8.05 0.92
CA GLY A 209 -24.69 -8.33 1.37
C GLY A 209 -25.31 -7.26 2.24
N ILE A 210 -25.99 -6.29 1.62
CA ILE A 210 -27.29 -5.70 2.00
C ILE A 210 -27.73 -4.83 0.80
N ARG A 211 -28.99 -4.99 0.37
CA ARG A 211 -29.64 -4.18 -0.67
C ARG A 211 -30.18 -2.91 -0.02
N ASP A 212 -30.08 -1.80 -0.75
CA ASP A 212 -30.59 -0.47 -0.43
C ASP A 212 -29.81 0.30 0.65
N PHE A 213 -28.78 1.06 0.22
CA PHE A 213 -28.54 2.48 0.54
C PHE A 213 -27.23 2.94 -0.13
N ALA A 214 -27.07 4.26 -0.31
CA ALA A 214 -26.12 4.93 -1.19
C ALA A 214 -24.67 4.41 -1.05
N ILE A 215 -24.28 3.61 -2.04
CA ILE A 215 -22.92 3.17 -2.32
C ILE A 215 -22.02 4.43 -2.35
N CYS A 216 -21.06 4.56 -1.42
CA CYS A 216 -19.85 5.37 -1.65
C CYS A 216 -19.19 4.71 -2.88
N LYS A 217 -19.61 5.12 -4.10
CA LYS A 217 -19.12 4.54 -5.35
C LYS A 217 -17.61 4.74 -5.34
N PRO A 218 -16.80 3.70 -5.67
CA PRO A 218 -15.40 3.94 -5.94
C PRO A 218 -15.30 5.14 -6.91
N THR A 219 -14.36 6.04 -6.67
CA THR A 219 -14.01 7.12 -7.60
C THR A 219 -13.56 6.49 -8.91
N MET A 220 -14.54 6.12 -9.72
CA MET A 220 -14.36 5.50 -11.02
C MET A 220 -13.91 6.60 -11.95
N ILE A 221 -12.71 6.44 -12.52
CA ILE A 221 -12.26 7.27 -13.62
C ILE A 221 -13.28 7.13 -14.72
N ASP A 222 -13.86 8.24 -15.15
CA ASP A 222 -14.67 8.25 -16.36
C ASP A 222 -13.73 8.10 -17.57
N THR A 223 -13.47 6.85 -17.95
CA THR A 223 -12.57 6.51 -19.06
C THR A 223 -13.07 7.01 -20.43
N GLU A 224 -14.39 7.15 -20.59
CA GLU A 224 -14.99 7.67 -21.82
C GLU A 224 -14.80 9.19 -21.91
N LEU A 225 -15.01 9.89 -20.81
CA LEU A 225 -14.73 11.32 -20.70
C LEU A 225 -13.22 11.62 -20.87
N LEU A 226 -12.37 10.77 -20.30
CA LEU A 226 -10.91 10.82 -20.47
C LEU A 226 -10.49 10.66 -21.94
N LEU A 227 -11.12 9.74 -22.68
CA LEU A 227 -10.90 9.57 -24.12
C LEU A 227 -11.42 10.79 -24.90
N THR A 228 -12.53 11.38 -24.47
CA THR A 228 -13.10 12.60 -25.06
C THR A 228 -12.16 13.80 -24.88
N TYR A 229 -11.57 13.99 -23.69
CA TYR A 229 -10.56 15.03 -23.49
C TYR A 229 -9.31 14.79 -24.33
N LYS A 230 -8.92 13.52 -24.51
CA LYS A 230 -7.81 13.16 -25.40
C LYS A 230 -8.14 13.45 -26.87
N SER A 231 -9.32 13.11 -27.37
CA SER A 231 -9.69 13.40 -28.76
C SER A 231 -9.84 14.89 -29.04
N ASN A 232 -10.17 15.68 -28.01
CA ASN A 232 -10.41 17.12 -28.11
C ASN A 232 -9.23 17.98 -27.64
N MET A 233 -8.06 17.36 -27.45
CA MET A 233 -6.77 18.00 -27.18
C MET A 233 -6.51 19.10 -28.22
N VAL A 234 -6.15 20.28 -27.76
CA VAL A 234 -5.68 21.35 -28.65
C VAL A 234 -4.16 21.34 -28.61
N GLN A 235 -3.53 21.22 -29.77
CA GLN A 235 -2.07 21.31 -29.88
C GLN A 235 -1.70 22.70 -30.36
N VAL A 236 -0.72 23.31 -29.69
CA VAL A 236 -0.15 24.60 -30.05
C VAL A 236 1.37 24.51 -30.03
N ASP A 237 2.04 25.25 -30.91
CA ASP A 237 3.51 25.22 -30.98
C ASP A 237 4.13 25.91 -29.77
N ASN A 238 3.60 27.08 -29.37
CA ASN A 238 4.14 27.91 -28.31
C ASN A 238 3.06 28.43 -27.36
N TYR A 239 3.46 28.90 -26.17
CA TYR A 239 2.52 29.49 -25.21
C TYR A 239 1.73 30.70 -25.72
N ASN A 240 2.32 31.46 -26.66
CA ASN A 240 1.66 32.64 -27.24
C ASN A 240 0.49 32.26 -28.16
N ASP A 241 0.44 31.01 -28.60
CA ASP A 241 -0.57 30.50 -29.52
C ASP A 241 -1.83 30.00 -28.77
N ILE A 242 -1.77 29.93 -27.43
CA ILE A 242 -2.89 29.50 -26.58
C ILE A 242 -3.98 30.57 -26.59
N LYS A 243 -5.17 30.22 -27.11
CA LYS A 243 -6.34 31.11 -27.03
C LYS A 243 -7.15 30.78 -25.79
N THR A 244 -7.56 31.80 -25.03
CA THR A 244 -8.37 31.55 -23.81
C THR A 244 -9.68 30.84 -24.09
N SER A 245 -10.28 31.07 -25.26
CA SER A 245 -11.49 30.35 -25.72
C SER A 245 -11.27 28.84 -25.90
N GLU A 246 -10.03 28.37 -26.02
CA GLU A 246 -9.72 26.95 -26.11
C GLU A 246 -9.79 26.29 -24.72
N LEU A 247 -9.62 27.06 -23.65
CA LEU A 247 -9.62 26.56 -22.26
C LEU A 247 -11.01 26.59 -21.61
N ASP A 248 -11.90 27.48 -22.06
CA ASP A 248 -13.24 27.70 -21.52
C ASP A 248 -14.21 26.49 -21.65
N ASN A 249 -13.78 25.39 -22.28
CA ASN A 249 -14.60 24.20 -22.55
C ASN A 249 -13.99 22.90 -22.00
N ASN A 250 -13.21 22.97 -20.91
CA ASN A 250 -12.55 21.78 -20.35
C ASN A 250 -11.69 21.04 -21.38
N LYS A 251 -11.00 21.77 -22.27
CA LYS A 251 -10.03 21.16 -23.17
C LYS A 251 -8.65 21.13 -22.52
N VAL A 252 -7.89 20.11 -22.90
CA VAL A 252 -6.45 20.01 -22.60
C VAL A 252 -5.69 20.68 -23.73
N VAL A 253 -4.78 21.59 -23.39
CA VAL A 253 -3.88 22.25 -24.35
C VAL A 253 -2.49 21.67 -24.23
N GLN A 254 -1.95 21.12 -25.30
CA GLN A 254 -0.56 20.67 -25.38
C GLN A 254 0.29 21.76 -26.04
N VAL A 255 1.35 22.19 -25.36
CA VAL A 255 2.38 23.10 -25.88
C VAL A 255 3.57 22.27 -26.35
N ILE A 256 3.76 22.18 -27.67
CA ILE A 256 4.74 21.27 -28.28
C ILE A 256 6.17 21.64 -27.90
N SER A 257 6.51 22.93 -27.96
CA SER A 257 7.88 23.42 -27.70
C SER A 257 8.46 23.04 -26.33
N THR A 258 7.62 22.87 -25.31
CA THR A 258 8.02 22.51 -23.94
C THR A 258 7.53 21.14 -23.50
N SER A 259 6.85 20.40 -24.38
CA SER A 259 6.11 19.19 -24.02
C SER A 259 5.24 19.42 -22.78
N SER A 260 4.62 20.60 -22.68
CA SER A 260 3.77 20.99 -21.56
C SER A 260 2.30 20.74 -21.88
N TYR A 261 1.52 20.56 -20.82
CA TYR A 261 0.09 20.34 -20.92
C TYR A 261 -0.63 21.17 -19.89
N ILE A 262 -1.68 21.85 -20.34
CA ILE A 262 -2.45 22.80 -19.54
C ILE A 262 -3.92 22.40 -19.55
N PHE A 263 -4.52 22.39 -18.37
CA PHE A 263 -5.90 21.92 -18.16
C PHE A 263 -6.49 22.60 -16.93
N SER A 264 -7.82 22.66 -16.86
CA SER A 264 -8.55 23.16 -15.69
C SER A 264 -8.61 22.10 -14.58
N ASP A 265 -8.70 22.54 -13.34
CA ASP A 265 -9.04 21.68 -12.20
C ASP A 265 -10.41 20.98 -12.37
N GLU A 266 -11.34 21.61 -13.10
CA GLU A 266 -12.63 21.02 -13.51
C GLU A 266 -12.49 19.73 -14.30
N ILE A 267 -11.53 19.61 -15.20
CA ILE A 267 -11.27 18.36 -15.94
C ILE A 267 -10.97 17.24 -14.95
N VAL A 268 -10.17 17.53 -13.91
CA VAL A 268 -9.81 16.56 -12.87
C VAL A 268 -11.04 16.14 -12.08
N ASP A 269 -11.84 17.11 -11.63
CA ASP A 269 -13.06 16.86 -10.86
C ASP A 269 -14.08 16.02 -11.65
N ASN A 270 -14.25 16.32 -12.94
CA ASN A 270 -15.16 15.61 -13.83
C ASN A 270 -14.71 14.17 -14.07
N ILE A 271 -13.42 13.95 -14.35
CA ILE A 271 -12.86 12.60 -14.54
C ILE A 271 -13.04 11.75 -13.27
N PHE A 272 -12.94 12.38 -12.09
CA PHE A 272 -13.03 11.70 -10.80
C PHE A 272 -14.49 11.58 -10.29
N ASN A 273 -15.51 12.08 -11.02
CA ASN A 273 -16.91 12.08 -10.57
C ASN A 273 -17.10 12.66 -9.15
N GLN A 274 -16.36 13.72 -8.80
CA GLN A 274 -16.50 14.35 -7.48
C GLN A 274 -17.80 15.15 -7.38
N GLN A 275 -18.83 14.55 -6.78
CA GLN A 275 -20.13 15.20 -6.51
C GLN A 275 -20.06 16.20 -5.34
N SER A 276 -19.27 17.27 -5.45
CA SER A 276 -19.54 18.53 -4.75
C SER A 276 -18.48 19.58 -5.04
N LYS A 277 -18.79 20.59 -5.86
CA LYS A 277 -18.09 21.88 -5.74
C LYS A 277 -18.83 22.77 -4.74
N PRO A 278 -18.14 23.41 -3.78
CA PRO A 278 -18.70 24.56 -3.09
C PRO A 278 -18.95 25.68 -4.11
N ALA A 279 -20.00 26.47 -3.89
CA ALA A 279 -20.33 27.56 -4.81
C ALA A 279 -19.22 28.63 -4.84
N LYS A 280 -18.82 29.04 -6.06
CA LYS A 280 -17.90 30.16 -6.35
C LYS A 280 -16.39 29.92 -6.12
N SER A 281 -15.88 28.68 -6.20
CA SER A 281 -14.43 28.50 -6.44
C SER A 281 -14.09 28.93 -7.88
N SER A 282 -13.15 29.85 -8.05
CA SER A 282 -12.64 30.24 -9.37
C SER A 282 -11.87 29.08 -10.01
N THR A 283 -12.19 28.72 -11.26
CA THR A 283 -11.48 27.69 -12.04
C THR A 283 -9.97 27.95 -12.04
N LYS A 284 -9.20 26.97 -11.58
CA LYS A 284 -7.73 27.03 -11.60
C LYS A 284 -7.22 26.25 -12.79
N TYR A 285 -6.13 26.74 -13.40
CA TYR A 285 -5.46 26.03 -14.47
C TYR A 285 -4.10 25.54 -14.00
N ILE A 286 -3.78 24.30 -14.34
CA ILE A 286 -2.55 23.63 -13.96
C ILE A 286 -1.77 23.36 -15.23
N GLU A 287 -0.46 23.61 -15.18
CA GLU A 287 0.49 23.21 -16.20
C GLU A 287 1.39 22.10 -15.66
N VAL A 288 1.58 21.05 -16.45
CA VAL A 288 2.59 20.00 -16.22
C VAL A 288 3.55 19.99 -17.41
N SER A 289 4.85 20.05 -17.14
CA SER A 289 5.91 20.19 -18.13
C SER A 289 6.90 19.04 -18.09
N TYR A 290 7.28 18.59 -19.28
CA TYR A 290 8.29 17.59 -19.55
C TYR A 290 9.57 18.19 -20.17
N GLU A 291 9.70 19.54 -20.16
CA GLU A 291 10.87 20.34 -20.61
C GLU A 291 12.21 19.79 -20.08
N ASP A 292 12.19 19.12 -18.92
CA ASP A 292 13.37 18.58 -18.22
C ASP A 292 13.24 17.09 -17.82
N ALA A 293 12.20 16.40 -18.29
CA ALA A 293 11.91 15.05 -17.84
C ALA A 293 13.01 14.07 -18.26
N ILE A 294 13.46 13.23 -17.32
CA ILE A 294 14.43 12.17 -17.60
C ILE A 294 13.71 10.83 -17.51
N SER A 295 13.86 10.01 -18.55
CA SER A 295 13.45 8.61 -18.51
C SER A 295 14.68 7.70 -18.37
N VAL A 296 14.67 6.84 -17.36
CA VAL A 296 15.70 5.80 -17.18
C VAL A 296 15.01 4.45 -17.34
N SER A 297 15.35 3.70 -18.39
CA SER A 297 14.89 2.32 -18.54
C SER A 297 15.44 1.51 -17.37
N GLN A 298 14.57 0.86 -16.60
CA GLN A 298 15.00 -0.12 -15.61
C GLN A 298 15.20 -1.47 -16.30
N SER A 299 16.10 -2.27 -15.74
CA SER A 299 16.44 -3.61 -16.23
C SER A 299 15.23 -4.55 -16.24
N GLN A 300 15.18 -5.41 -17.25
CA GLN A 300 14.23 -6.52 -17.36
C GLN A 300 14.48 -7.53 -16.22
N ILE A 301 13.60 -7.59 -15.23
CA ILE A 301 13.68 -8.58 -14.14
C ILE A 301 12.41 -9.43 -14.17
N TRP A 302 12.60 -10.75 -14.26
CA TRP A 302 11.51 -11.72 -14.10
C TRP A 302 11.05 -11.70 -12.64
N ALA A 303 9.85 -11.18 -12.39
CA ALA A 303 9.16 -11.29 -11.12
C ALA A 303 8.57 -12.71 -11.01
N ARG A 304 9.12 -13.53 -10.12
CA ARG A 304 8.64 -14.90 -9.88
C ARG A 304 7.56 -14.89 -8.79
N PHE A 305 6.53 -15.70 -8.99
CA PHE A 305 5.51 -15.91 -7.97
C PHE A 305 6.10 -16.87 -6.92
N LYS A 306 6.01 -16.49 -5.64
CA LYS A 306 6.74 -17.17 -4.55
C LYS A 306 6.38 -18.66 -4.41
N ASN A 307 5.15 -19.05 -4.70
CA ASN A 307 4.72 -20.43 -4.49
C ASN A 307 4.91 -21.28 -5.74
N CYS A 308 5.66 -22.37 -5.61
CA CYS A 308 5.70 -23.42 -6.61
C CYS A 308 4.51 -24.37 -6.47
N ILE A 309 4.01 -24.85 -7.60
CA ILE A 309 2.88 -25.76 -7.70
C ILE A 309 3.44 -27.17 -7.97
N PRO A 310 3.41 -28.08 -6.99
CA PRO A 310 3.91 -29.44 -7.18
C PRO A 310 2.93 -30.29 -7.99
N ASN A 311 3.45 -31.12 -8.90
CA ASN A 311 2.68 -32.20 -9.50
C ASN A 311 2.90 -33.52 -8.75
N HIS A 312 2.00 -33.83 -7.81
CA HIS A 312 2.02 -35.08 -7.04
C HIS A 312 1.49 -36.31 -7.81
N SER A 313 1.01 -36.13 -9.04
CA SER A 313 0.55 -37.23 -9.89
C SER A 313 1.72 -38.06 -10.40
N GLN A 314 1.46 -39.34 -10.66
CA GLN A 314 2.39 -40.20 -11.41
C GLN A 314 2.41 -39.90 -12.92
N ASN A 315 1.51 -39.04 -13.39
CA ASN A 315 1.37 -38.66 -14.79
C ASN A 315 1.62 -37.16 -14.99
N ARG A 316 1.85 -36.77 -16.25
CA ARG A 316 1.90 -35.36 -16.65
C ARG A 316 0.57 -34.67 -16.31
N ALA A 317 0.64 -33.50 -15.69
CA ALA A 317 -0.51 -32.67 -15.35
C ALA A 317 -0.52 -31.39 -16.20
N THR A 318 -1.71 -30.91 -16.52
CA THR A 318 -1.92 -29.62 -17.18
C THR A 318 -2.46 -28.63 -16.16
N TYR A 319 -1.73 -27.55 -15.93
CA TYR A 319 -2.15 -26.46 -15.06
C TYR A 319 -2.73 -25.33 -15.91
N LYS A 320 -3.97 -24.92 -15.62
CA LYS A 320 -4.64 -23.80 -16.27
C LYS A 320 -5.03 -22.79 -15.22
N GLN A 321 -4.54 -21.56 -15.35
CA GLN A 321 -4.85 -20.49 -14.41
C GLN A 321 -5.12 -19.21 -15.19
N GLY A 322 -6.28 -18.61 -14.89
CA GLY A 322 -6.51 -17.22 -15.21
C GLY A 322 -5.60 -16.38 -14.30
N TRP A 323 -4.79 -15.54 -14.89
CA TRP A 323 -3.98 -14.58 -14.15
C TRP A 323 -4.49 -13.18 -14.46
N SER A 324 -4.46 -12.34 -13.45
CA SER A 324 -4.61 -10.90 -13.56
C SER A 324 -3.47 -10.28 -12.78
N ILE A 325 -2.68 -9.41 -13.41
CA ILE A 325 -1.72 -8.61 -12.66
C ILE A 325 -2.37 -7.27 -12.35
N ASP A 326 -2.63 -7.05 -11.07
CA ASP A 326 -3.01 -5.74 -10.55
C ASP A 326 -1.75 -4.89 -10.42
N LEU A 327 -1.41 -4.19 -11.51
CA LEU A 327 -0.26 -3.28 -11.55
C LEU A 327 -0.58 -2.02 -10.73
N GLY A 328 -0.41 -2.09 -9.42
CA GLY A 328 -0.58 -0.96 -8.49
C GLY A 328 0.69 -0.71 -7.66
N SER A 329 1.29 0.48 -7.79
CA SER A 329 2.28 0.99 -6.83
C SER A 329 2.15 2.50 -6.62
N GLY A 330 1.76 2.89 -5.40
CA GLY A 330 1.99 4.21 -4.78
C GLY A 330 1.13 5.37 -5.28
N GLY A 331 0.27 5.91 -4.40
CA GLY A 331 -0.60 7.05 -4.67
C GLY A 331 0.10 8.41 -4.66
N ASN A 332 -0.23 9.21 -5.67
CA ASN A 332 -0.65 10.61 -5.59
C ASN A 332 -1.54 10.81 -6.83
N ALA A 333 -2.58 11.63 -6.79
CA ALA A 333 -3.35 11.93 -8.01
C ALA A 333 -2.39 12.40 -9.13
N ARG A 334 -2.29 11.62 -10.23
CA ARG A 334 -1.33 11.86 -11.32
C ARG A 334 -2.08 12.25 -12.59
N LEU A 335 -1.74 13.41 -13.15
CA LEU A 335 -1.98 13.73 -14.56
C LEU A 335 -0.67 13.56 -15.30
N ASP A 336 -0.51 12.39 -15.94
CA ASP A 336 0.63 12.07 -16.78
C ASP A 336 0.27 12.34 -18.25
N PHE A 337 1.01 13.25 -18.87
CA PHE A 337 0.79 13.65 -20.25
C PHE A 337 1.75 13.01 -21.26
N SER A 338 2.67 12.16 -20.81
CA SER A 338 3.62 11.44 -21.68
C SER A 338 2.92 10.58 -22.76
N ASN A 339 1.65 10.22 -22.55
CA ASN A 339 0.82 9.42 -23.47
C ASN A 339 0.15 10.20 -24.61
N PHE A 340 0.45 11.50 -24.80
CA PHE A 340 0.01 12.18 -26.03
C PHE A 340 0.90 11.86 -27.25
N LEU A 341 2.14 11.42 -27.02
CA LEU A 341 3.15 11.27 -28.08
C LEU A 341 3.02 9.91 -28.82
N GLY A 342 1.88 9.74 -29.51
CA GLY A 342 1.69 8.82 -30.64
C GLY A 342 1.25 7.38 -30.33
N GLY A 343 2.00 6.65 -29.51
CA GLY A 343 2.05 5.18 -29.54
C GLY A 343 0.88 4.37 -28.93
N ILE A 344 -0.31 4.47 -29.52
CA ILE A 344 -1.53 3.62 -29.33
C ILE A 344 -2.20 3.72 -27.94
N GLY A 345 -3.39 4.34 -27.96
CA GLY A 345 -4.33 4.42 -26.84
C GLY A 345 -3.93 5.43 -25.75
N PRO A 346 -4.76 5.55 -24.71
CA PRO A 346 -4.29 5.89 -23.37
C PRO A 346 -4.58 4.73 -22.40
N ALA A 347 -3.98 4.80 -21.22
CA ALA A 347 -4.56 4.28 -19.99
C ALA A 347 -4.20 5.27 -18.88
N PHE A 348 -5.19 5.80 -18.18
CA PHE A 348 -4.95 6.43 -16.89
C PHE A 348 -5.37 5.44 -15.81
N LYS A 349 -4.65 5.53 -14.70
CA LYS A 349 -5.01 4.98 -13.39
C LYS A 349 -4.71 6.12 -12.41
N ASN A 350 -5.67 6.66 -11.66
CA ASN A 350 -6.00 6.22 -10.31
C ASN A 350 -6.21 4.71 -10.15
N GLU A 351 -5.74 4.17 -9.03
CA GLU A 351 -6.36 3.07 -8.29
C GLU A 351 -6.31 3.45 -6.78
N LEU A 352 -7.31 3.33 -5.90
CA LEU A 352 -8.75 2.96 -5.96
C LEU A 352 -9.19 1.90 -6.98
N VAL A 353 -9.39 0.67 -6.49
CA VAL A 353 -9.53 -0.55 -7.30
C VAL A 353 -10.63 -0.49 -8.37
N GLY A 354 -10.24 -0.04 -9.57
CA GLY A 354 -10.63 -0.66 -10.82
C GLY A 354 -9.38 -1.31 -11.39
N SER A 355 -9.11 -2.53 -10.95
CA SER A 355 -8.05 -3.38 -11.49
C SER A 355 -8.13 -3.40 -13.01
N PHE A 356 -7.29 -2.63 -13.70
CA PHE A 356 -6.91 -3.02 -15.06
C PHE A 356 -5.93 -4.17 -14.90
N GLY A 357 -6.47 -5.33 -14.57
CA GLY A 357 -5.78 -6.58 -14.76
C GLY A 357 -5.48 -6.68 -16.24
N ILE A 358 -4.21 -6.74 -16.61
CA ILE A 358 -3.90 -7.46 -17.84
C ILE A 358 -4.25 -8.90 -17.48
N GLY A 359 -5.32 -9.39 -18.09
CA GLY A 359 -5.89 -10.70 -17.82
C GLY A 359 -5.55 -11.64 -18.97
N GLY A 360 -5.12 -12.85 -18.64
CA GLY A 360 -4.90 -13.88 -19.63
C GLY A 360 -5.10 -15.26 -19.03
N SER A 361 -5.19 -16.27 -19.89
CA SER A 361 -5.12 -17.66 -19.46
C SER A 361 -3.71 -18.18 -19.72
N LEU A 362 -3.04 -18.65 -18.68
CA LEU A 362 -1.79 -19.41 -18.83
C LEU A 362 -2.12 -20.89 -18.76
N THR A 363 -1.56 -21.67 -19.69
CA THR A 363 -1.60 -23.14 -19.64
C THR A 363 -0.17 -23.66 -19.59
N CYS A 364 0.17 -24.37 -18.53
CA CYS A 364 1.49 -24.98 -18.32
C CYS A 364 1.36 -26.51 -18.26
N GLU A 365 2.33 -27.22 -18.81
CA GLU A 365 2.46 -28.67 -18.62
C GLU A 365 3.54 -28.97 -17.58
N ILE A 366 3.23 -29.87 -16.64
CA ILE A 366 4.12 -30.26 -15.55
C ILE A 366 4.29 -31.77 -15.59
N ASN A 367 5.53 -32.25 -15.71
CA ASN A 367 5.81 -33.70 -15.63
C ASN A 367 5.56 -34.24 -14.20
N ALA A 368 5.36 -35.54 -14.08
CA ALA A 368 5.21 -36.21 -12.79
C ALA A 368 6.41 -35.93 -11.87
N GLY A 369 6.15 -35.57 -10.61
CA GLY A 369 7.20 -35.28 -9.62
C GLY A 369 7.91 -33.92 -9.78
N ASN A 370 7.58 -33.12 -10.79
CA ASN A 370 8.15 -31.78 -10.96
C ASN A 370 7.29 -30.69 -10.31
N HIS A 371 7.89 -29.50 -10.18
CA HIS A 371 7.23 -28.29 -9.70
C HIS A 371 7.08 -27.29 -10.84
N LEU A 372 6.06 -26.45 -10.75
CA LEU A 372 5.83 -25.32 -11.64
C LEU A 372 5.95 -24.01 -10.86
N GLN A 373 6.69 -23.07 -11.40
CA GLN A 373 6.66 -21.68 -10.96
C GLN A 373 6.26 -20.78 -12.12
N ILE A 374 5.41 -19.79 -11.84
CA ILE A 374 5.03 -18.78 -12.82
C ILE A 374 5.95 -17.57 -12.62
N ALA A 375 6.44 -17.00 -13.72
CA ALA A 375 7.21 -15.76 -13.70
C ALA A 375 6.65 -14.78 -14.73
N VAL A 376 6.77 -13.50 -14.42
CA VAL A 376 6.35 -12.39 -15.28
C VAL A 376 7.52 -11.46 -15.53
N LEU A 377 7.70 -11.06 -16.78
CA LEU A 377 8.62 -10.00 -17.18
C LEU A 377 7.81 -8.76 -17.57
N VAL A 378 8.16 -7.60 -17.03
CA VAL A 378 7.61 -6.31 -17.47
C VAL A 378 8.77 -5.33 -17.61
N LYS A 379 8.90 -4.66 -18.77
CA LYS A 379 9.80 -3.52 -18.87
C LYS A 379 9.18 -2.34 -18.15
N SER A 380 9.94 -1.72 -17.26
CA SER A 380 9.57 -0.47 -16.64
C SER A 380 10.59 0.61 -16.96
N PHE A 381 10.15 1.85 -16.97
CA PHE A 381 11.01 3.02 -17.07
C PHE A 381 10.60 4.02 -16.01
N THR A 382 11.60 4.61 -15.38
CA THR A 382 11.39 5.61 -14.35
C THR A 382 11.45 6.99 -14.97
N VAL A 383 10.42 7.79 -14.75
CA VAL A 383 10.33 9.19 -15.15
C VAL A 383 10.58 10.08 -13.94
N ASP A 384 11.49 11.03 -14.11
CA ASP A 384 11.90 11.99 -13.08
C ASP A 384 11.95 13.41 -13.66
N LYS A 385 12.08 14.41 -12.80
CA LYS A 385 12.23 15.84 -13.14
C LYS A 385 11.07 16.48 -13.92
N VAL A 386 9.90 15.85 -13.93
CA VAL A 386 8.66 16.49 -14.40
C VAL A 386 8.34 17.67 -13.46
N LYS A 387 7.84 18.78 -14.00
CA LYS A 387 7.52 19.98 -13.22
C LYS A 387 6.05 20.33 -13.36
N GLN A 388 5.46 20.92 -12.33
CA GLN A 388 4.10 21.45 -12.38
C GLN A 388 3.98 22.84 -11.77
N ARG A 389 3.00 23.64 -12.21
CA ARG A 389 2.65 24.94 -11.63
C ARG A 389 1.20 25.31 -11.89
N GLU A 390 0.66 26.23 -11.10
CA GLU A 390 -0.60 26.92 -11.44
C GLU A 390 -0.34 28.00 -12.50
N VAL A 391 -1.20 28.07 -13.50
CA VAL A 391 -1.16 29.09 -14.56
C VAL A 391 -2.40 29.96 -14.55
N LYS A 392 -2.23 31.25 -14.87
CA LYS A 392 -3.32 32.23 -14.88
C LYS A 392 -3.49 32.83 -16.26
N PHE A 393 -4.72 32.80 -16.74
CA PHE A 393 -5.09 33.39 -18.01
C PHE A 393 -5.66 34.80 -17.83
N THR A 394 -5.34 35.69 -18.76
CA THR A 394 -5.98 37.00 -18.92
C THR A 394 -6.72 37.04 -20.24
N LYS A 395 -7.55 38.07 -20.47
CA LYS A 395 -8.23 38.27 -21.76
C LYS A 395 -7.28 38.31 -22.99
N PHE A 396 -5.98 38.50 -22.77
CA PHE A 396 -4.96 38.58 -23.81
C PHE A 396 -4.06 37.33 -23.88
N GLY A 397 -4.48 36.22 -23.24
CA GLY A 397 -3.72 34.98 -23.21
C GLY A 397 -3.06 34.70 -21.85
N LEU A 398 -2.15 33.72 -21.85
CA LEU A 398 -1.43 33.29 -20.66
C LEU A 398 -0.67 34.48 -20.05
N LYS A 399 -0.95 34.81 -18.79
CA LYS A 399 -0.18 35.84 -18.09
C LYS A 399 1.25 35.32 -17.99
N ASN A 400 2.23 36.14 -18.38
CA ASN A 400 3.65 35.88 -18.14
C ASN A 400 3.91 35.78 -16.63
N SER A 401 3.60 34.61 -16.08
CA SER A 401 4.02 34.15 -14.79
C SER A 401 5.53 33.99 -14.92
N LYS A 402 6.27 35.02 -14.49
CA LYS A 402 7.73 34.91 -14.28
C LYS A 402 7.98 33.54 -13.65
N LYS A 403 9.00 32.80 -14.10
CA LYS A 403 9.45 31.42 -13.74
C LYS A 403 9.29 30.90 -12.28
N LYS A 404 8.76 31.67 -11.35
CA LYS A 404 8.35 31.29 -10.00
C LYS A 404 7.11 30.38 -10.02
N GLY A 405 7.05 29.44 -9.08
CA GLY A 405 5.89 28.58 -8.86
C GLY A 405 6.00 27.16 -9.42
N TRP A 406 7.13 26.80 -10.05
CA TRP A 406 7.39 25.41 -10.41
C TRP A 406 7.65 24.57 -9.16
N THR A 407 6.98 23.43 -9.09
CA THR A 407 7.25 22.35 -8.14
C THR A 407 7.60 21.11 -8.93
N PHE A 408 8.55 20.31 -8.45
CA PHE A 408 8.83 19.02 -9.09
C PHE A 408 7.67 18.06 -8.81
N PHE A 409 7.15 17.43 -9.85
CA PHE A 409 6.27 16.29 -9.70
C PHE A 409 7.09 15.11 -9.17
N PRO A 410 6.56 14.29 -8.24
CA PRO A 410 7.28 13.14 -7.70
C PRO A 410 7.72 12.17 -8.80
N LYS A 411 8.92 11.60 -8.66
CA LYS A 411 9.45 10.52 -9.52
C LYS A 411 8.46 9.35 -9.59
N PHE A 412 8.23 8.82 -10.79
CA PHE A 412 7.25 7.75 -11.02
C PHE A 412 7.78 6.68 -12.00
N VAL A 413 7.19 5.49 -11.95
CA VAL A 413 7.55 4.36 -12.82
C VAL A 413 6.40 4.08 -13.77
N LEU A 414 6.74 3.94 -15.05
CA LEU A 414 5.85 3.53 -16.12
C LEU A 414 6.20 2.11 -16.57
N PHE A 415 5.19 1.32 -16.88
CA PHE A 415 5.33 -0.06 -17.35
C PHE A 415 4.93 -0.14 -18.81
N ASP A 416 5.77 -0.76 -19.64
CA ASP A 416 5.45 -1.05 -21.02
C ASP A 416 4.58 -2.31 -21.11
N LYS A 417 3.27 -2.10 -21.25
CA LYS A 417 2.30 -3.20 -21.38
C LYS A 417 2.55 -4.10 -22.58
N LYS A 418 3.21 -3.61 -23.63
CA LYS A 418 3.56 -4.42 -24.82
C LYS A 418 4.75 -5.34 -24.58
N SER A 419 5.47 -5.13 -23.48
CA SER A 419 6.63 -5.94 -23.08
C SER A 419 6.31 -7.00 -22.03
N LEU A 420 5.02 -7.23 -21.75
CA LEU A 420 4.62 -8.23 -20.78
C LEU A 420 4.87 -9.63 -21.34
N GLU A 421 5.76 -10.37 -20.68
CA GLU A 421 6.01 -11.78 -20.99
C GLU A 421 5.72 -12.64 -19.75
N ILE A 422 5.23 -13.86 -19.98
CA ILE A 422 4.89 -14.81 -18.91
C ILE A 422 5.50 -16.15 -19.23
N ALA A 423 6.11 -16.78 -18.22
CA ALA A 423 6.78 -18.06 -18.36
C ALA A 423 6.30 -19.08 -17.33
N CYS A 424 6.16 -20.33 -17.78
CA CYS A 424 6.03 -21.51 -16.94
C CYS A 424 7.43 -22.09 -16.72
N ILE A 425 7.95 -22.00 -15.50
CA ILE A 425 9.26 -22.54 -15.14
C ILE A 425 9.06 -23.91 -14.52
N THR A 426 9.62 -24.96 -15.11
CA THR A 426 9.55 -26.34 -14.60
C THR A 426 10.92 -27.02 -14.46
N ASP A 427 11.98 -26.39 -14.96
CA ASP A 427 13.35 -26.87 -14.80
C ASP A 427 13.84 -26.53 -13.37
N PRO A 428 14.22 -27.54 -12.57
CA PRO A 428 14.70 -27.36 -11.20
C PRO A 428 15.82 -26.33 -11.03
N LYS A 429 16.63 -26.08 -12.07
CA LYS A 429 17.71 -25.09 -12.01
C LYS A 429 17.25 -23.64 -11.93
N PHE A 430 16.03 -23.36 -12.40
CA PHE A 430 15.47 -22.00 -12.48
C PHE A 430 14.29 -21.78 -11.54
N LEU A 431 13.89 -22.83 -10.81
CA LEU A 431 12.86 -22.78 -9.80
C LEU A 431 13.39 -22.07 -8.54
N ASP A 432 12.54 -21.22 -7.98
CA ASP A 432 12.78 -20.42 -6.79
C ASP A 432 11.63 -20.69 -5.81
N CYS A 433 11.57 -21.92 -5.31
CA CYS A 433 10.45 -22.45 -4.51
C CYS A 433 10.62 -22.24 -2.99
N SER A 434 11.52 -21.34 -2.58
CA SER A 434 11.89 -21.10 -1.17
C SER A 434 10.92 -20.22 -0.40
#